data_AF-A0A2A7AP66-F1
#
_entry.id   AF-A0A2A7AP66-F1
#
_cell.length_a   1.000
_cell.length_b   1.000
_cell.length_c   1.000
_cell.angle_alpha   90.00
_cell.angle_beta   90.00
_cell.angle_gamma   90.00
#
_symmetry.space_group_name_H-M   'P 1'
#
loop_
_entity.id
_entity.type
_entity.pdbx_description
1 polymer ?
#
loop_
_entity_poly.entity_id
_entity_poly.type
_entity_poly.pdbx_seq_one_letter_code
_entity_poly.pdbx_strand_id
1 'polypeptide(L)'
;MCHAVLPLPVPASIYGLILLLAALLLGLVKLEDVKEVGLFLTGIFPLLFVPAAAGVMELWVEMGDMLLPIVIAIVPVTVLVLVTAGHTTQALTRRKQTKKEAAANDSAAE
;
A
#
# COMPACT_ATOMS: atom_id res chain seq x y z
N MET A 1 17.19 -21.62 -5.87
CA MET A 1 16.00 -22.49 -6.01
C MET A 1 14.66 -21.77 -5.80
N CYS A 2 14.60 -20.53 -5.28
CA CYS A 2 13.34 -19.78 -5.14
C CYS A 2 13.03 -18.78 -6.28
N HIS A 3 13.94 -18.60 -7.25
CA HIS A 3 13.78 -17.67 -8.38
C HIS A 3 12.81 -18.20 -9.48
N ALA A 4 12.31 -19.43 -9.33
CA ALA A 4 11.47 -20.11 -10.33
C ALA A 4 9.97 -20.14 -9.98
N VAL A 5 9.56 -19.73 -8.79
CA VAL A 5 8.18 -19.98 -8.30
C VAL A 5 7.30 -18.73 -8.26
N LEU A 6 7.86 -17.51 -8.33
CA LEU A 6 7.09 -16.26 -8.33
C LEU A 6 7.56 -15.28 -9.42
N PRO A 7 7.33 -15.57 -10.72
CA PRO A 7 7.58 -14.65 -11.83
C PRO A 7 6.42 -13.64 -11.95
N LEU A 8 6.14 -12.90 -10.89
CA LEU A 8 5.27 -11.73 -10.96
C LEU A 8 6.16 -10.49 -11.04
N PRO A 9 5.89 -9.51 -11.94
CA PRO A 9 6.66 -8.28 -12.06
C PRO A 9 6.37 -7.36 -10.86
N VAL A 10 6.78 -7.78 -9.68
CA VAL A 10 6.55 -7.07 -8.42
C VAL A 10 7.88 -6.50 -7.94
N PRO A 11 7.94 -5.23 -7.52
CA PRO A 11 9.17 -4.65 -6.96
C PRO A 11 9.72 -5.49 -5.80
N ALA A 12 11.04 -5.56 -5.69
CA ALA A 12 11.72 -6.28 -4.60
C ALA A 12 11.23 -5.86 -3.19
N SER A 13 10.82 -4.60 -3.03
CA SER A 13 10.27 -4.06 -1.78
C SER A 13 8.99 -4.76 -1.32
N ILE A 14 8.12 -5.18 -2.25
CA ILE A 14 6.87 -5.87 -1.92
C ILE A 14 7.15 -7.28 -1.37
N TYR A 15 8.13 -7.98 -1.95
CA TYR A 15 8.57 -9.27 -1.41
C TYR A 15 9.14 -9.13 0.01
N GLY A 16 9.91 -8.07 0.29
CA GLY A 16 10.39 -7.76 1.62
C GLY A 16 9.26 -7.54 2.63
N LEU A 17 8.21 -6.82 2.25
CA LEU A 17 7.04 -6.59 3.10
C LEU A 17 6.26 -7.88 3.39
N ILE A 18 6.05 -8.73 2.37
CA ILE A 18 5.37 -10.03 2.54
C ILE A 18 6.19 -10.95 3.44
N LEU A 19 7.51 -10.99 3.29
CA LEU A 19 8.40 -11.81 4.09
C LEU A 19 8.44 -11.34 5.55
N LEU A 20 8.52 -10.03 5.79
CA LEU A 20 8.43 -9.45 7.13
C LEU A 20 7.08 -9.77 7.78
N LEU A 21 5.99 -9.62 7.04
CA LEU A 21 4.65 -9.96 7.51
C LEU A 21 4.55 -11.44 7.87
N ALA A 22 5.07 -12.34 7.03
CA ALA A 22 5.10 -13.76 7.33
C ALA A 22 5.93 -14.04 8.60
N ALA A 23 7.11 -13.45 8.74
CA ALA A 23 7.94 -13.61 9.94
C ALA A 23 7.23 -13.13 11.21
N LEU A 24 6.44 -12.04 11.12
CA LEU A 24 5.62 -11.53 12.21
C LEU A 24 4.46 -12.48 12.54
N LEU A 25 3.76 -13.01 11.54
CA LEU A 25 2.67 -13.96 11.71
C LEU A 25 3.14 -15.29 12.31
N LEU A 26 4.34 -15.74 11.95
CA LEU A 26 4.97 -16.95 12.49
C LEU A 26 5.58 -16.73 13.89
N GLY A 27 5.59 -15.49 14.41
CA GLY A 27 6.18 -15.14 15.71
C GLY A 27 7.71 -15.21 15.75
N LEU A 28 8.37 -15.32 14.59
CA LEU A 28 9.83 -15.31 14.46
C LEU A 28 10.42 -13.93 14.78
N VAL A 29 9.64 -12.87 14.54
CA VAL A 29 10.00 -11.48 14.78
C VAL A 29 8.88 -10.82 15.58
N LYS A 30 9.21 -10.08 16.64
CA LYS A 30 8.23 -9.34 17.43
C LYS A 30 7.97 -7.98 16.82
N LEU A 31 6.75 -7.48 17.01
CA LEU A 31 6.36 -6.14 16.55
C LEU A 31 7.27 -5.06 17.16
N GLU A 32 7.67 -5.23 18.42
CA GLU A 32 8.52 -4.27 19.14
C GLU A 32 9.88 -4.07 18.45
N ASP A 33 10.50 -5.16 17.96
CA ASP A 33 11.82 -5.14 17.31
C ASP A 33 11.81 -4.34 16.00
N VAL A 34 10.70 -4.38 15.26
CA VAL A 34 10.59 -3.74 13.93
C VAL A 34 9.93 -2.37 13.98
N LYS A 35 9.12 -2.10 15.01
CA LYS A 35 8.37 -0.85 15.14
C LYS A 35 9.27 0.35 15.35
N GLU A 36 10.29 0.23 16.21
CA GLU A 36 11.22 1.33 16.49
C GLU A 36 12.03 1.69 15.25
N VAL A 37 12.55 0.69 14.55
CA VAL A 37 13.27 0.86 13.28
C VAL A 37 12.35 1.46 12.21
N GLY A 38 11.11 0.98 12.08
CA GLY A 38 10.14 1.54 11.12
C GLY A 38 9.80 3.02 11.38
N LEU A 39 9.65 3.40 12.65
CA LEU A 39 9.45 4.80 13.06
C LEU A 39 10.67 5.66 12.74
N PHE A 40 11.88 5.15 13.01
CA PHE A 40 13.13 5.84 12.67
C PHE A 40 13.27 6.06 11.15
N LEU A 41 13.06 5.02 10.33
CA LEU A 41 13.11 5.13 8.87
C LEU A 41 12.07 6.12 8.33
N THR A 42 10.86 6.11 8.89
CA THR A 42 9.81 7.08 8.53
C THR A 42 10.21 8.50 8.93
N GLY A 43 10.90 8.66 10.07
CA GLY A 43 11.42 9.94 10.53
C GLY A 43 12.48 10.56 9.60
N ILE A 44 13.31 9.74 8.96
CA ILE A 44 14.32 10.21 7.98
C ILE A 44 13.78 10.30 6.54
N PHE A 45 12.56 9.85 6.29
CA PHE A 45 11.95 9.84 4.95
C PHE A 45 11.95 11.21 4.26
N PRO A 46 11.71 12.35 4.95
CA PRO A 46 11.86 13.68 4.35
C PRO A 46 13.25 13.94 3.78
N LEU A 47 14.31 13.46 4.44
CA LEU A 47 15.69 13.64 3.98
C LEU A 47 15.96 12.82 2.72
N LEU A 48 15.37 11.63 2.60
CA LEU A 48 15.43 10.79 1.40
C LEU A 48 14.69 11.41 0.20
N PHE A 49 13.74 12.31 0.44
CA PHE A 49 13.05 13.04 -0.62
C PHE A 49 13.78 14.30 -1.11
N VAL A 50 14.75 14.82 -0.37
CA VAL A 50 15.49 16.03 -0.77
C VAL A 50 16.18 15.87 -2.15
N PRO A 51 16.90 14.76 -2.44
CA PRO A 51 17.50 14.55 -3.76
C PRO A 51 16.45 14.42 -4.87
N ALA A 52 15.33 13.75 -4.59
CA ALA A 52 14.24 13.62 -5.55
C ALA A 52 13.60 14.98 -5.87
N ALA A 53 13.37 15.82 -4.85
CA ALA A 53 12.83 17.17 -5.01
C ALA A 53 13.81 18.09 -5.77
N ALA A 54 15.11 18.01 -5.47
CA ALA A 54 16.14 18.74 -6.19
C ALA A 54 16.18 18.36 -7.68
N GLY A 55 16.06 17.07 -8.01
CA GLY A 55 15.96 16.61 -9.40
C GLY A 55 14.74 17.19 -10.13
N VAL A 56 13.59 17.32 -9.46
CA VAL A 56 12.41 17.97 -10.05
C VAL A 56 12.65 19.46 -10.34
N MET A 57 13.44 20.15 -9.51
CA MET A 57 13.76 21.56 -9.74
C MET A 57 14.58 21.79 -11.03
N GLU A 58 15.41 20.84 -11.44
CA GLU A 58 16.16 20.92 -12.70
C GLU A 58 15.25 20.83 -13.93
N LEU A 59 14.18 20.03 -13.85
CA LEU A 59 13.17 19.89 -14.91
C LEU A 59 11.99 20.87 -14.78
N TRP A 60 12.04 21.79 -13.81
CA TRP A 60 10.91 22.65 -13.45
C TRP A 60 10.42 23.54 -14.61
N VAL A 61 11.34 24.08 -15.40
CA VAL A 61 11.03 24.97 -16.52
C VAL A 61 10.26 24.23 -17.63
N GLU A 62 10.63 22.98 -17.89
CA GLU A 62 9.99 22.13 -18.91
C GLU A 62 8.63 21.57 -18.43
N MET A 63 8.48 21.38 -17.12
CA MET A 63 7.23 20.97 -16.49
C MET A 63 6.17 22.07 -16.48
N GLY A 64 6.57 23.35 -16.47
CA GLY A 64 5.66 24.50 -16.37
C GLY A 64 4.60 24.55 -17.46
N ASP A 65 4.98 24.31 -18.72
CA ASP A 65 4.06 24.28 -19.87
C ASP A 65 3.17 23.02 -19.87
N MET A 66 3.58 21.96 -19.16
CA MET A 66 2.86 20.70 -19.06
C MET A 66 2.04 20.54 -17.77
N LEU A 67 2.01 21.55 -16.89
CA LEU A 67 1.27 21.47 -15.63
C LEU A 67 -0.23 21.16 -15.84
N LEU A 68 -0.86 21.84 -16.81
CA LEU A 68 -2.28 21.64 -17.11
C LEU A 68 -2.59 20.20 -17.58
N PRO A 69 -1.90 19.63 -18.60
CA PRO A 69 -2.12 18.25 -19.01
C PRO A 69 -1.75 17.22 -17.92
N ILE A 70 -0.74 17.48 -17.08
CA ILE A 70 -0.36 16.60 -15.97
C ILE A 70 -1.49 16.51 -14.94
N VAL A 71 -2.05 17.64 -14.52
CA VAL A 71 -3.14 17.68 -13.54
C VAL A 71 -4.39 16.99 -14.10
N ILE A 72 -4.74 17.27 -15.35
CA ILE A 72 -5.88 16.63 -16.04
C ILE A 72 -5.67 15.13 -16.19
N ALA A 73 -4.43 14.62 -16.30
CA ALA A 73 -4.16 13.19 -16.33
C ALA A 73 -4.23 12.54 -14.93
N ILE A 74 -3.63 13.16 -13.92
CA ILE A 74 -3.48 12.57 -12.58
C ILE A 74 -4.80 12.54 -11.82
N VAL A 75 -5.55 13.65 -11.80
CA VAL A 75 -6.76 13.80 -10.99
C VAL A 75 -7.81 12.72 -11.29
N PRO A 76 -8.27 12.53 -12.55
CA PRO A 76 -9.30 11.54 -12.84
C PRO A 76 -8.82 10.11 -12.59
N VAL A 77 -7.55 9.79 -12.89
CA VAL A 77 -6.97 8.48 -12.61
C VAL A 77 -6.95 8.21 -11.11
N THR A 78 -6.52 9.19 -10.31
CA THR A 78 -6.46 9.07 -8.85
C THR A 78 -7.85 8.85 -8.27
N VAL A 79 -8.84 9.64 -8.70
CA VAL A 79 -10.24 9.49 -8.27
C VAL A 79 -10.77 8.11 -8.67
N LEU A 80 -10.55 7.67 -9.90
CA LEU A 80 -11.01 6.38 -10.38
C LEU A 80 -10.40 5.21 -9.60
N VAL A 81 -9.09 5.25 -9.35
CA VAL A 81 -8.40 4.24 -8.53
C VAL A 81 -8.96 4.23 -7.10
N LEU A 82 -9.16 5.39 -6.49
CA LEU A 82 -9.64 5.50 -5.11
C LEU A 82 -11.10 5.02 -4.98
N VAL A 83 -11.96 5.38 -5.94
CA VAL A 83 -13.35 4.93 -6.00
C VAL A 83 -13.45 3.41 -6.22
N THR A 84 -12.69 2.87 -7.18
CA THR A 84 -12.71 1.42 -7.47
C THR A 84 -12.15 0.58 -6.33
N ALA A 85 -11.02 0.98 -5.74
CA ALA A 85 -10.45 0.34 -4.56
C ALA A 85 -11.38 0.44 -3.34
N GLY A 86 -11.99 1.62 -3.14
CA GLY A 86 -12.96 1.86 -2.07
C GLY A 86 -14.20 0.96 -2.19
N HIS A 87 -14.84 0.94 -3.37
CA HIS A 87 -15.99 0.07 -3.62
C HIS A 87 -15.65 -1.42 -3.46
N THR A 88 -14.48 -1.85 -3.95
CA THR A 88 -14.03 -3.24 -3.80
C THR A 88 -13.88 -3.62 -2.32
N THR A 89 -13.27 -2.74 -1.52
CA THR A 89 -13.09 -2.95 -0.08
C THR A 89 -14.42 -2.96 0.67
N GLN A 90 -15.32 -2.05 0.32
CA GLN A 90 -16.64 -1.95 0.94
C GLN A 90 -17.52 -3.16 0.61
N ALA A 91 -17.46 -3.66 -0.64
CA ALA A 91 -18.17 -4.86 -1.06
C ALA A 91 -17.69 -6.11 -0.29
N LEU A 92 -16.37 -6.27 -0.13
CA LEU A 92 -15.80 -7.39 0.63
C LEU A 92 -16.16 -7.31 2.12
N THR A 93 -16.11 -6.11 2.71
CA THR A 93 -16.49 -5.88 4.12
C THR A 93 -17.96 -6.19 4.35
N ARG A 94 -18.86 -5.73 3.47
CA ARG A 94 -20.30 -5.97 3.57
C ARG A 94 -20.63 -7.47 3.48
N ARG A 95 -19.97 -8.22 2.58
CA ARG A 95 -20.12 -9.69 2.49
C ARG A 95 -19.62 -10.41 3.76
N LYS A 96 -18.55 -9.91 4.38
CA LYS A 96 -18.06 -10.45 5.66
C LYS A 96 -19.03 -10.19 6.81
N GLN A 97 -19.66 -9.01 6.87
CA GLN A 97 -20.65 -8.66 7.89
C GLN A 97 -21.91 -9.51 7.76
N THR A 98 -22.49 -9.64 6.56
CA THR A 98 -23.66 -10.50 6.31
C THR A 98 -23.40 -11.97 6.67
N LYS A 99 -22.18 -12.48 6.41
CA LYS A 99 -21.81 -13.85 6.79
C LYS A 99 -21.62 -14.01 8.32
N LYS A 100 -21.19 -12.96 9.02
CA LYS A 100 -21.01 -12.94 10.47
C LYS A 100 -22.35 -12.80 11.21
N GLU A 101 -23.29 -12.02 10.68
CA GLU A 101 -24.66 -11.90 11.20
C GLU A 101 -25.47 -13.18 10.96
N ALA A 102 -25.33 -13.82 9.79
CA ALA A 102 -25.96 -15.11 9.52
C ALA A 102 -25.46 -16.23 10.46
N ALA A 103 -24.15 -16.26 10.76
CA ALA A 103 -23.58 -17.22 11.71
C ALA A 103 -23.97 -16.94 13.18
N ALA A 104 -24.19 -15.68 13.56
CA ALA A 104 -24.62 -15.31 14.91
C ALA A 104 -26.11 -15.62 15.15
N ASN A 105 -26.96 -15.49 14.13
CA ASN A 105 -28.39 -15.79 14.23
C ASN A 105 -28.70 -17.29 14.27
N ASP A 106 -27.84 -18.13 13.68
CA ASP A 106 -27.92 -19.59 13.75
C ASP A 106 -27.57 -20.10 15.15
N SER A 107 -26.52 -19.56 15.78
CA SER A 107 -26.12 -19.89 17.16
C SER A 107 -27.05 -19.40 18.26
N ALA A 108 -28.01 -18.52 17.94
CA ALA A 108 -29.00 -18.01 18.89
C ALA A 108 -30.35 -18.75 18.78
N ALA A 109 -30.51 -19.60 17.76
CA ALA A 109 -31.70 -20.41 17.52
C ALA A 109 -31.54 -21.87 17.98
N GLU A 110 -30.36 -22.27 18.45
CA GLU A 110 -30.06 -23.55 19.13
C GLU A 110 -30.08 -23.42 20.66
#